data_AF-A0AA43QP43-F1
#
_entry.id   AF-A0AA43QP43-F1
#
_cell.length_a   1.000
_cell.length_b   1.000
_cell.length_c   1.000
_cell.angle_alpha   90.00
_cell.angle_beta   90.00
_cell.angle_gamma   90.00
#
_symmetry.space_group_name_H-M   'P 1'
#
loop_
_entity.id
_entity.type
_entity.pdbx_description
1 polymer ?
#
loop_
_entity_poly.entity_id
_entity_poly.type
_entity_poly.pdbx_seq_one_letter_code
_entity_poly.pdbx_strand_id
1 'polypeptide(L)'
;MVKAINLYLHGDDKKDELAANSTVMMLSFIFDLLDHGNKISLDHELLLSITVNAAFFSQDGLHFGYFLSSIDSDVVQVTRTSFDWSAKSSTYGQLQQMASQPLTSSLGTLSRIMAFSLGEVRASDALASVIKDLASVSRSLLVQWQQNKLSEIDAVEESEFLTEESMRSTLPTLWQLLRSAMFAIVIVLRSTLGRVLKDGSLPPDFGPFVAIQTLITLRNVYFISSRSAQTAFSQYQFVFLSAIDILSHYPIQAEAFLRDIKPKAPGKFSDHPLDRCLDLYFFNVAEHMTALLSPGVNETLLLEACRPYLGIGSDARLREIFEAAHSVTLSVLSAPQNSELVSRHIRQYLDVVFETFPSAISPRQFRMAIKSLVKISSPPFSISTTVPLLPSLILEMVRSKIEPARAAPLAGQFNEKSAIAQQPSLSEKASYQLAVIDSLPLLPLHQLEDWLELTAASLAVINDPNQYQICLQRFWEVLSNGEMDVDRASLCLAWWGTRGGREAVAYRDVIEQEGALMSGALMEQTKL
;
A
#
# COMPACT_ATOMS: atom_id res chain seq x y z
N MET A 1 19.37 39.58 20.00
CA MET A 1 18.53 38.40 20.29
C MET A 1 19.26 37.10 19.99
N VAL A 2 19.67 36.82 18.75
CA VAL A 2 20.43 35.60 18.39
C VAL A 2 21.67 35.37 19.29
N LYS A 3 22.46 36.42 19.54
CA LYS A 3 23.59 36.35 20.49
C LYS A 3 23.19 35.90 21.90
N ALA A 4 22.04 36.35 22.40
CA ALA A 4 21.56 35.96 23.72
C ALA A 4 21.10 34.49 23.73
N ILE A 5 20.48 34.03 22.65
CA ILE A 5 20.09 32.63 22.47
C ILE A 5 21.33 31.75 22.45
N ASN A 6 22.34 32.08 21.64
CA ASN A 6 23.60 31.30 21.60
C ASN A 6 24.32 31.31 22.95
N LEU A 7 24.35 32.45 23.66
CA LEU A 7 24.92 32.51 25.01
C LEU A 7 24.19 31.58 25.99
N TYR A 8 22.86 31.53 25.95
CA TYR A 8 22.08 30.56 26.72
C TYR A 8 22.38 29.12 26.29
N LEU A 9 22.38 28.85 24.98
CA LEU A 9 22.69 27.53 24.43
C LEU A 9 24.08 27.04 24.85
N HIS A 10 25.04 27.92 25.13
CA HIS A 10 26.38 27.54 25.61
C HIS A 10 26.53 27.53 27.14
N GLY A 11 25.60 28.12 27.90
CA GLY A 11 25.67 28.21 29.36
C GLY A 11 25.42 26.87 30.08
N ASP A 12 25.77 26.82 31.37
CA ASP A 12 25.53 25.65 32.24
C ASP A 12 24.03 25.48 32.62
N ASP A 13 23.21 26.51 32.41
CA ASP A 13 21.75 26.53 32.65
C ASP A 13 20.96 25.62 31.68
N LYS A 14 21.64 24.90 30.78
CA LYS A 14 21.02 23.88 29.91
C LYS A 14 20.33 22.74 30.67
N LYS A 15 20.66 22.56 31.96
CA LYS A 15 20.01 21.56 32.83
C LYS A 15 18.68 22.03 33.41
N ASP A 16 18.38 23.32 33.33
CA ASP A 16 17.09 23.85 33.77
C ASP A 16 16.05 23.67 32.64
N GLU A 17 15.17 22.68 32.82
CA GLU A 17 14.10 22.34 31.88
C GLU A 17 13.18 23.53 31.60
N LEU A 18 12.89 24.36 32.62
CA LEU A 18 12.01 25.52 32.46
C LEU A 18 12.63 26.58 31.55
N ALA A 19 13.91 26.87 31.75
CA ALA A 19 14.65 27.82 30.92
C ALA A 19 14.77 27.33 29.46
N ALA A 20 14.98 26.02 29.29
CA ALA A 20 15.09 25.39 27.99
C ALA A 20 13.75 25.46 27.22
N ASN A 21 12.66 25.05 27.87
CA ASN A 21 11.31 25.08 27.31
C ASN A 21 10.89 26.52 26.97
N SER A 22 11.19 27.48 27.83
CA SER A 22 10.89 28.90 27.59
C SER A 22 11.64 29.45 26.38
N THR A 23 12.91 29.07 26.21
CA THR A 23 13.73 29.48 25.06
C THR A 23 13.20 28.88 23.77
N VAL A 24 12.86 27.59 23.77
CA VAL A 24 12.26 26.89 22.61
C VAL A 24 10.90 27.49 22.25
N MET A 25 10.07 27.78 23.25
CA MET A 25 8.76 28.39 23.03
C MET A 25 8.89 29.79 22.42
N MET A 26 9.75 30.63 22.98
CA MET A 26 10.02 31.95 22.41
C MET A 26 10.52 31.84 20.97
N LEU A 27 11.45 30.93 20.69
CA LEU A 27 11.94 30.65 19.34
C LEU A 27 10.81 30.25 18.40
N SER A 28 9.88 29.41 18.83
CA SER A 28 8.72 28.99 18.02
C SER A 28 7.89 30.16 17.51
N PHE A 29 7.80 31.26 18.25
CA PHE A 29 7.07 32.47 17.81
C PHE A 29 7.89 33.39 16.92
N ILE A 30 9.19 33.51 17.17
CA ILE A 30 10.03 34.48 16.47
C ILE A 30 10.79 33.91 15.28
N PHE A 31 10.89 32.58 15.14
CA PHE A 31 11.78 31.96 14.15
C PHE A 31 11.42 32.39 12.73
N ASP A 32 10.12 32.40 12.37
CA ASP A 32 9.67 32.83 11.05
C ASP A 32 9.90 34.33 10.80
N LEU A 33 10.06 35.14 11.85
CA LEU A 33 10.35 36.57 11.77
C LEU A 33 11.86 36.87 11.61
N LEU A 34 12.74 35.90 11.88
CA LEU A 34 14.17 36.06 11.66
C LEU A 34 14.50 36.00 10.16
N ASP A 35 15.37 36.90 9.70
CA ASP A 35 15.97 36.84 8.37
C ASP A 35 16.92 35.63 8.26
N HIS A 36 17.23 35.25 7.03
CA HIS A 36 18.02 34.05 6.75
C HIS A 36 19.42 34.10 7.40
N GLY A 37 20.06 35.26 7.44
CA GLY A 37 21.39 35.40 8.05
C GLY A 37 21.37 35.14 9.56
N ASN A 38 20.39 35.72 10.25
CA ASN A 38 20.19 35.48 11.68
C ASN A 38 19.81 34.03 11.99
N LYS A 39 19.02 33.36 11.13
CA LYS A 39 18.68 31.95 11.28
C LYS A 39 19.91 31.05 11.26
N ILE A 40 20.80 31.20 10.27
CA ILE A 40 22.04 30.41 10.15
C ILE A 40 22.98 30.65 11.35
N SER A 41 22.98 31.87 11.91
CA SER A 41 23.92 32.22 13.00
C SER A 41 23.61 31.58 14.35
N LEU A 42 22.50 30.83 14.47
CA LEU A 42 22.18 30.05 15.67
C LEU A 42 23.09 28.83 15.77
N ASP A 43 23.45 28.44 16.99
CA ASP A 43 24.09 27.14 17.20
C ASP A 43 23.07 26.01 16.99
N HIS A 44 23.02 25.50 15.75
CA HIS A 44 22.06 24.48 15.35
C HIS A 44 22.28 23.11 15.99
N GLU A 45 23.50 22.78 16.44
CA GLU A 45 23.79 21.49 17.08
C GLU A 45 23.16 21.46 18.48
N LEU A 46 23.36 22.53 19.25
CA LEU A 46 22.77 22.66 20.59
C LEU A 46 21.27 22.94 20.53
N LEU A 47 20.83 23.78 19.58
CA LEU A 47 19.42 24.09 19.40
C LEU A 47 18.60 22.84 19.06
N LEU A 48 19.14 21.97 18.19
CA LEU A 48 18.45 20.76 17.78
C LEU A 48 18.21 19.82 18.96
N SER A 49 19.23 19.59 19.79
CA SER A 49 19.11 18.76 21.00
C SER A 49 18.02 19.28 21.95
N ILE A 50 18.03 20.58 22.26
CA ILE A 50 17.06 21.18 23.18
C ILE A 50 15.65 21.19 22.59
N THR A 51 15.51 21.45 21.28
CA THR A 51 14.20 21.48 20.62
C THR A 51 13.58 20.09 20.55
N VAL A 52 14.39 19.05 20.28
CA VAL A 52 13.95 17.64 20.30
C VAL A 52 13.55 17.23 21.71
N ASN A 53 14.36 17.57 22.72
CA ASN A 53 14.05 17.29 24.12
C ASN A 53 12.73 17.95 24.56
N ALA A 54 12.59 19.26 24.33
CA ALA A 54 11.40 20.02 24.67
C ALA A 54 10.14 19.48 23.99
N ALA A 55 10.21 19.12 22.70
CA ALA A 55 9.05 18.65 21.95
C ALA A 55 8.62 17.22 22.33
N PHE A 56 9.57 16.29 22.48
CA PHE A 56 9.26 14.86 22.57
C PHE A 56 9.46 14.24 23.95
N PHE A 57 10.34 14.79 24.79
CA PHE A 57 10.75 14.17 26.04
C PHE A 57 10.27 14.93 27.28
N SER A 58 10.15 16.26 27.21
CA SER A 58 9.72 17.09 28.33
C SER A 58 8.28 16.83 28.77
N GLN A 59 7.96 17.18 30.02
CA GLN A 59 6.60 17.08 30.58
C GLN A 59 5.61 18.08 29.94
N ASP A 60 6.13 19.17 29.39
CA ASP A 60 5.34 20.20 28.70
C ASP A 60 5.11 19.87 27.21
N GLY A 61 5.81 18.86 26.68
CA GLY A 61 5.68 18.33 25.33
C GLY A 61 4.91 17.02 25.29
N LEU A 62 5.39 16.06 24.50
CA LEU A 62 4.74 14.74 24.35
C LEU A 62 5.09 13.74 25.45
N HIS A 63 5.95 14.11 26.41
CA HIS A 63 6.35 13.29 27.55
C HIS A 63 6.66 11.82 27.17
N PHE A 64 7.44 11.65 26.10
CA PHE A 64 7.86 10.36 25.55
C PHE A 64 6.71 9.39 25.22
N GLY A 65 5.48 9.89 25.06
CA GLY A 65 4.29 9.09 24.77
C GLY A 65 3.65 8.43 25.99
N TYR A 66 4.12 8.67 27.22
CA TYR A 66 3.63 7.99 28.42
C TYR A 66 2.14 8.23 28.73
N PHE A 67 1.56 9.31 28.21
CA PHE A 67 0.13 9.56 28.34
C PHE A 67 -0.75 8.44 27.78
N LEU A 68 -0.25 7.66 26.80
CA LEU A 68 -1.01 6.59 26.16
C LEU A 68 -1.31 5.40 27.07
N SER A 69 -0.38 5.01 27.94
CA SER A 69 -0.64 3.91 28.89
C SER A 69 -1.56 4.33 30.01
N SER A 70 -1.50 5.60 30.43
CA SER A 70 -2.40 6.14 31.46
C SER A 70 -3.87 6.01 31.06
N ILE A 71 -4.19 6.20 29.77
CA ILE A 71 -5.56 6.09 29.25
C ILE A 71 -6.21 4.75 29.60
N ASP A 72 -5.45 3.64 29.61
CA ASP A 72 -6.00 2.31 29.86
C ASP A 72 -6.74 2.19 31.21
N SER A 73 -6.32 2.98 32.21
CA SER A 73 -6.91 2.99 33.55
C SER A 73 -8.36 3.49 33.59
N ASP A 74 -8.73 4.37 32.65
CA ASP A 74 -10.06 4.98 32.55
C ASP A 74 -10.88 4.41 31.38
N VAL A 75 -10.31 3.48 30.58
CA VAL A 75 -11.06 2.72 29.56
C VAL A 75 -11.75 1.54 30.26
N VAL A 76 -13.07 1.64 30.40
CA VAL A 76 -13.90 0.70 31.14
C VAL A 76 -14.84 -0.04 30.19
N GLN A 77 -14.99 -1.34 30.40
CA GLN A 77 -15.99 -2.13 29.72
C GLN A 77 -17.38 -1.86 30.32
N VAL A 78 -18.28 -1.24 29.56
CA VAL A 78 -19.64 -0.85 30.03
C VAL A 78 -20.67 -1.93 29.71
N THR A 79 -20.51 -2.62 28.58
CA THR A 79 -21.34 -3.78 28.22
C THR A 79 -20.43 -4.97 27.90
N ARG A 80 -21.00 -6.16 27.66
CA ARG A 80 -20.21 -7.36 27.33
C ARG A 80 -19.30 -7.17 26.10
N THR A 81 -19.61 -6.22 25.22
CA THR A 81 -18.86 -5.96 23.99
C THR A 81 -18.36 -4.52 23.85
N SER A 82 -18.91 -3.54 24.58
CA SER A 82 -18.55 -2.13 24.40
C SER A 82 -17.64 -1.58 25.51
N PHE A 83 -16.62 -0.84 25.09
CA PHE A 83 -15.76 -0.03 25.92
C PHE A 83 -16.20 1.43 25.90
N ASP A 84 -16.06 2.09 27.05
CA ASP A 84 -16.29 3.52 27.22
C ASP A 84 -15.04 4.17 27.79
N TRP A 85 -14.70 5.31 27.20
CA TRP A 85 -13.72 6.23 27.74
C TRP A 85 -14.39 7.59 27.87
N SER A 86 -14.97 7.83 29.05
CA SER A 86 -15.80 9.00 29.30
C SER A 86 -15.01 10.30 29.19
N ALA A 87 -15.66 11.34 28.67
CA ALA A 87 -15.13 12.70 28.62
C ALA A 87 -14.96 13.34 30.02
N LYS A 88 -15.50 12.72 31.07
CA LYS A 88 -15.30 13.17 32.47
C LYS A 88 -14.12 12.49 33.15
N SER A 89 -13.43 11.58 32.46
CA SER A 89 -12.31 10.82 33.00
C SER A 89 -11.09 11.70 33.28
N SER A 90 -10.26 11.28 34.24
CA SER A 90 -9.06 12.02 34.63
C SER A 90 -8.01 12.02 33.52
N THR A 91 -7.87 10.89 32.83
CA THR A 91 -6.95 10.70 31.71
C THR A 91 -7.35 11.53 30.49
N TYR A 92 -8.64 11.70 30.21
CA TYR A 92 -9.08 12.60 29.15
C TYR A 92 -8.81 14.06 29.51
N GLY A 93 -9.01 14.47 30.77
CA GLY A 93 -8.63 15.80 31.25
C GLY A 93 -7.12 16.06 31.10
N GLN A 94 -6.28 15.08 31.44
CA GLN A 94 -4.83 15.15 31.23
C GLN A 94 -4.45 15.25 29.75
N LEU A 95 -5.13 14.48 28.88
CA LEU A 95 -4.92 14.55 27.43
C LEU A 95 -5.27 15.94 26.87
N GLN A 96 -6.40 16.52 27.28
CA GLN A 96 -6.79 17.86 26.88
C GLN A 96 -5.79 18.91 27.36
N GLN A 97 -5.34 18.80 28.62
CA GLN A 97 -4.31 19.67 29.17
C GLN A 97 -3.03 19.59 28.34
N MET A 98 -2.54 18.38 28.05
CA MET A 98 -1.34 18.18 27.25
C MET A 98 -1.50 18.71 25.82
N ALA A 99 -2.64 18.48 25.18
CA ALA A 99 -2.94 19.01 23.85
C ALA A 99 -2.97 20.54 23.83
N SER A 100 -3.37 21.17 24.94
CA SER A 100 -3.40 22.63 25.10
C SER A 100 -2.05 23.24 25.51
N GLN A 101 -1.06 22.43 25.91
CA GLN A 101 0.24 22.95 26.33
C GLN A 101 0.91 23.70 25.17
N PRO A 102 1.66 24.79 25.46
CA PRO A 102 2.26 25.63 24.43
C PRO A 102 3.24 24.88 23.50
N LEU A 103 4.05 23.95 24.02
CA LEU A 103 5.00 23.18 23.20
C LEU A 103 4.27 22.17 22.30
N THR A 104 3.28 21.46 22.85
CA THR A 104 2.46 20.48 22.11
C THR A 104 1.63 21.15 21.00
N SER A 105 0.98 22.27 21.31
CA SER A 105 0.25 23.05 20.30
C SER A 105 1.17 23.64 19.21
N SER A 106 2.45 23.88 19.54
CA SER A 106 3.46 24.43 18.64
C SER A 106 4.30 23.37 17.91
N LEU A 107 3.99 22.07 18.02
CA LEU A 107 4.76 20.98 17.39
C LEU A 107 5.01 21.17 15.89
N GLY A 108 4.05 21.76 15.16
CA GLY A 108 4.20 22.08 13.74
C GLY A 108 5.29 23.13 13.47
N THR A 109 5.45 24.11 14.35
CA THR A 109 6.53 25.11 14.21
C THR A 109 7.84 24.59 14.75
N LEU A 110 7.83 23.85 15.86
CA LEU A 110 9.03 23.22 16.42
C LEU A 110 9.66 22.24 15.42
N SER A 111 8.86 21.41 14.76
CA SER A 111 9.37 20.50 13.72
C SER A 111 9.95 21.24 12.51
N ARG A 112 9.45 22.43 12.15
CA ARG A 112 10.06 23.29 11.13
C ARG A 112 11.41 23.87 11.58
N ILE A 113 11.54 24.26 12.85
CA ILE A 113 12.82 24.71 13.43
C ILE A 113 13.84 23.57 13.45
N MET A 114 13.43 22.38 13.88
CA MET A 114 14.25 21.17 13.84
C MET A 114 14.68 20.86 12.40
N ALA A 115 13.74 20.89 11.45
CA ALA A 115 14.00 20.65 10.04
C ALA A 115 15.00 21.65 9.45
N PHE A 116 14.88 22.94 9.77
CA PHE A 116 15.87 23.95 9.36
C PHE A 116 17.24 23.67 9.98
N SER A 117 17.27 23.41 11.29
CA SER A 117 18.53 23.14 12.01
C SER A 117 19.25 21.91 11.48
N LEU A 118 18.52 20.84 11.12
CA LEU A 118 19.07 19.67 10.45
C LEU A 118 19.75 19.98 9.12
N GLY A 119 19.33 21.02 8.40
CA GLY A 119 19.99 21.48 7.18
C GLY A 119 21.35 22.12 7.43
N GLU A 120 21.54 22.74 8.60
CA GLU A 120 22.71 23.58 8.91
C GLU A 120 23.74 22.92 9.84
N VAL A 121 23.35 21.89 10.59
CA VAL A 121 24.26 21.09 11.45
C VAL A 121 25.46 20.58 10.64
N ARG A 122 26.66 20.46 11.19
CA ARG A 122 27.81 19.88 10.46
C ARG A 122 28.20 18.52 11.01
N ALA A 123 28.04 18.31 12.31
CA ALA A 123 28.32 17.03 12.94
C ALA A 123 27.32 15.95 12.51
N SER A 124 27.83 14.87 11.88
CA SER A 124 27.03 13.66 11.59
C SER A 124 26.49 13.00 12.86
N ASP A 125 27.17 13.15 13.99
CA ASP A 125 26.77 12.58 15.28
C ASP A 125 25.50 13.23 15.82
N ALA A 126 25.36 14.54 15.65
CA ALA A 126 24.15 15.26 16.05
C ALA A 126 22.94 14.82 15.20
N LEU A 127 23.14 14.60 13.89
CA LEU A 127 22.11 14.03 13.01
C LEU A 127 21.74 12.61 13.45
N ALA A 128 22.73 11.77 13.72
CA ALA A 128 22.52 10.39 14.17
C ALA A 128 21.76 10.34 15.50
N SER A 129 22.05 11.25 16.43
CA SER A 129 21.35 11.35 17.71
C SER A 129 19.86 11.61 17.49
N VAL A 130 19.51 12.63 16.71
CA VAL A 130 18.09 12.97 16.47
C VAL A 130 17.32 11.82 15.85
N ILE A 131 17.92 11.14 14.88
CA ILE A 131 17.27 9.98 14.23
C ILE A 131 17.01 8.87 15.26
N LYS A 132 17.99 8.59 16.13
CA LYS A 132 17.82 7.61 17.22
C LYS A 132 16.77 8.06 18.23
N ASP A 133 16.71 9.34 18.56
CA ASP A 133 15.73 9.91 19.47
C ASP A 133 14.31 9.76 18.90
N LEU A 134 14.11 10.06 17.61
CA LEU A 134 12.81 9.84 16.94
C LEU A 134 12.44 8.35 16.86
N ALA A 135 13.40 7.47 16.58
CA ALA A 135 13.17 6.04 16.59
C ALA A 135 12.77 5.54 18.00
N SER A 136 13.41 6.09 19.04
CA SER A 136 13.10 5.80 20.45
C SER A 136 11.69 6.28 20.83
N VAL A 137 11.34 7.52 20.49
CA VAL A 137 10.01 8.10 20.74
C VAL A 137 8.92 7.31 20.02
N SER A 138 9.11 7.01 18.73
CA SER A 138 8.13 6.22 17.97
C SER A 138 7.96 4.82 18.54
N ARG A 139 9.05 4.16 18.95
CA ARG A 139 8.99 2.87 19.63
C ARG A 139 8.21 2.96 20.95
N SER A 140 8.44 4.02 21.74
CA SER A 140 7.67 4.26 22.96
C SER A 140 6.18 4.37 22.64
N LEU A 141 5.79 5.22 21.68
CA LEU A 141 4.40 5.36 21.25
C LEU A 141 3.76 4.01 20.88
N LEU A 142 4.46 3.18 20.09
CA LEU A 142 3.98 1.85 19.72
C LEU A 142 3.77 0.95 20.94
N VAL A 143 4.75 0.89 21.86
CA VAL A 143 4.68 0.04 23.06
C VAL A 143 3.58 0.50 24.00
N GLN A 144 3.44 1.81 24.22
CA GLN A 144 2.39 2.36 25.06
C GLN A 144 1.00 2.13 24.43
N TRP A 145 0.88 2.25 23.11
CA TRP A 145 -0.36 1.91 22.40
C TRP A 145 -0.71 0.43 22.52
N GLN A 146 0.27 -0.47 22.36
CA GLN A 146 0.07 -1.92 22.48
C GLN A 146 -0.46 -2.34 23.86
N GLN A 147 -0.16 -1.57 24.92
CA GLN A 147 -0.64 -1.85 26.28
C GLN A 147 -2.05 -1.32 26.55
N ASN A 148 -2.63 -0.57 25.62
CA ASN A 148 -3.93 0.06 25.77
C ASN A 148 -5.02 -0.82 25.17
N LYS A 149 -6.13 -1.05 25.90
CA LYS A 149 -7.30 -1.81 25.41
C LYS A 149 -7.87 -1.28 24.09
N LEU A 150 -7.74 0.01 23.81
CA LEU A 150 -8.17 0.60 22.53
C LEU A 150 -7.38 0.07 21.32
N SER A 151 -6.20 -0.49 21.54
CA SER A 151 -5.40 -1.13 20.48
C SER A 151 -5.91 -2.52 20.07
N GLU A 152 -6.78 -3.12 20.89
CA GLU A 152 -7.45 -4.39 20.62
C GLU A 152 -8.67 -4.23 19.69
N ILE A 153 -9.08 -2.98 19.43
CA ILE A 153 -10.25 -2.66 18.61
C ILE A 153 -9.78 -2.29 17.19
N ASP A 154 -10.25 -3.02 16.19
CA ASP A 154 -10.00 -2.75 14.78
C ASP A 154 -10.75 -1.48 14.33
N ALA A 155 -10.18 -0.73 13.38
CA ALA A 155 -10.77 0.53 12.89
C ALA A 155 -12.16 0.30 12.27
N VAL A 156 -12.38 -0.88 11.67
CA VAL A 156 -13.67 -1.25 11.05
C VAL A 156 -14.74 -1.56 12.11
N GLU A 157 -14.31 -1.96 13.31
CA GLU A 157 -15.18 -2.43 14.40
C GLU A 157 -15.43 -1.33 15.46
N GLU A 158 -14.83 -0.13 15.33
CA GLU A 158 -14.96 0.94 16.33
C GLU A 158 -16.42 1.27 16.68
N SER A 159 -17.33 1.27 15.71
CA SER A 159 -18.76 1.54 15.93
C SER A 159 -19.52 0.46 16.69
N GLU A 160 -18.98 -0.76 16.76
CA GLU A 160 -19.56 -1.89 17.49
C GLU A 160 -19.01 -1.99 18.92
N PHE A 161 -17.71 -1.69 19.09
CA PHE A 161 -17.01 -1.88 20.36
C PHE A 161 -16.82 -0.59 21.18
N LEU A 162 -17.13 0.60 20.64
CA LEU A 162 -16.97 1.87 21.36
C LEU A 162 -18.30 2.61 21.53
N THR A 163 -18.46 3.28 22.67
CA THR A 163 -19.62 4.13 22.92
C THR A 163 -19.65 5.35 21.98
N GLU A 164 -20.85 5.88 21.70
CA GLU A 164 -20.99 7.13 20.93
C GLU A 164 -20.27 8.32 21.59
N GLU A 165 -20.22 8.37 22.93
CA GLU A 165 -19.47 9.39 23.66
C GLU A 165 -17.98 9.32 23.30
N SER A 166 -17.39 8.12 23.39
CA SER A 166 -15.97 7.90 23.09
C SER A 166 -15.63 8.25 21.64
N MET A 167 -16.47 7.81 20.70
CA MET A 167 -16.30 8.07 19.27
C MET A 167 -16.39 9.55 18.91
N ARG A 168 -17.26 10.32 19.58
CA ARG A 168 -17.50 11.73 19.24
C ARG A 168 -16.63 12.72 20.02
N SER A 169 -16.09 12.33 21.18
CA SER A 169 -15.39 13.25 22.08
C SER A 169 -13.94 12.85 22.37
N THR A 170 -13.71 11.69 22.98
CA THR A 170 -12.40 11.34 23.54
C THR A 170 -11.41 10.83 22.50
N LEU A 171 -11.83 9.90 21.63
CA LEU A 171 -10.99 9.35 20.57
C LEU A 171 -10.55 10.40 19.54
N PRO A 172 -11.41 11.33 19.05
CA PRO A 172 -10.97 12.34 18.10
C PRO A 172 -9.83 13.22 18.63
N THR A 173 -9.86 13.59 19.91
CA THR A 173 -8.79 14.37 20.55
C THR A 173 -7.50 13.56 20.64
N LEU A 174 -7.57 12.28 21.03
CA LEU A 174 -6.41 11.38 21.06
C LEU A 174 -5.77 11.26 19.67
N TRP A 175 -6.57 10.97 18.66
CA TRP A 175 -6.09 10.85 17.29
C TRP A 175 -5.55 12.17 16.75
N GLN A 176 -6.13 13.32 17.12
CA GLN A 176 -5.57 14.62 16.73
C GLN A 176 -4.16 14.82 17.28
N LEU A 177 -3.93 14.49 18.54
CA LEU A 177 -2.62 14.63 19.18
C LEU A 177 -1.59 13.67 18.61
N LEU A 178 -1.96 12.39 18.42
CA LEU A 178 -1.11 11.39 17.77
C LEU A 178 -0.73 11.80 16.35
N ARG A 179 -1.66 12.38 15.59
CA ARG A 179 -1.38 12.91 14.25
C ARG A 179 -0.41 14.07 14.29
N SER A 180 -0.58 15.02 15.21
CA SER A 180 0.37 16.13 15.38
C SER A 180 1.79 15.63 15.68
N ALA A 181 1.92 14.61 16.53
CA ALA A 181 3.20 13.97 16.81
C ALA A 181 3.79 13.29 15.55
N MET A 182 2.98 12.51 14.83
CA MET A 182 3.39 11.84 13.59
C MET A 182 3.83 12.85 12.52
N PHE A 183 3.09 13.94 12.32
CA PHE A 183 3.46 14.99 11.37
C PHE A 183 4.78 15.66 11.75
N ALA A 184 4.99 15.96 13.04
CA ALA A 184 6.25 16.51 13.51
C ALA A 184 7.42 15.55 13.20
N ILE A 185 7.27 14.25 13.50
CA ILE A 185 8.26 13.22 13.18
C ILE A 185 8.55 13.18 11.67
N VAL A 186 7.52 13.13 10.81
CA VAL A 186 7.67 13.07 9.36
C VAL A 186 8.36 14.31 8.78
N ILE A 187 8.07 15.50 9.30
CA ILE A 187 8.74 16.75 8.89
C ILE A 187 10.24 16.69 9.17
N VAL A 188 10.61 16.19 10.36
CA VAL A 188 12.02 16.05 10.76
C VAL A 188 12.72 15.01 9.88
N LEU A 189 12.12 13.82 9.71
CA LEU A 189 12.64 12.75 8.85
C LEU A 189 12.82 13.19 7.39
N ARG A 190 11.87 13.98 6.86
CA ARG A 190 11.98 14.55 5.51
C ARG A 190 13.21 15.42 5.37
N SER A 191 13.48 16.30 6.34
CA SER A 191 14.66 17.17 6.27
C SER A 191 15.94 16.35 6.32
N THR A 192 15.99 15.35 7.21
CA THR A 192 17.12 14.43 7.32
C THR A 192 17.40 13.68 6.02
N LEU A 193 16.38 13.06 5.41
CA LEU A 193 16.54 12.36 4.12
C LEU A 193 16.92 13.33 3.00
N GLY A 194 16.27 14.50 2.95
CA GLY A 194 16.60 15.54 1.98
C GLY A 194 18.06 16.00 2.08
N ARG A 195 18.63 15.98 3.29
CA ARG A 195 20.06 16.23 3.52
C ARG A 195 20.92 15.06 3.05
N VAL A 196 20.59 13.83 3.43
CA VAL A 196 21.33 12.62 3.00
C VAL A 196 21.44 12.56 1.47
N LEU A 197 20.38 12.93 0.75
CA LEU A 197 20.37 12.94 -0.72
C LEU A 197 21.23 14.05 -1.35
N LYS A 198 21.53 15.14 -0.63
CA LYS A 198 22.24 16.32 -1.15
C LYS A 198 23.70 16.38 -0.68
N ASP A 199 23.97 15.89 0.52
CA ASP A 199 25.22 16.11 1.23
C ASP A 199 26.17 14.93 1.05
N GLY A 200 27.02 15.02 0.02
CA GLY A 200 28.06 14.02 -0.25
C GLY A 200 29.21 13.98 0.77
N SER A 201 29.21 14.86 1.78
CA SER A 201 30.23 14.85 2.84
C SER A 201 29.92 13.87 3.97
N LEU A 202 28.69 13.34 4.02
CA LEU A 202 28.27 12.37 5.03
C LEU A 202 28.99 11.02 4.82
N PRO A 203 29.26 10.27 5.92
CA PRO A 203 29.87 8.95 5.82
C PRO A 203 29.06 8.01 4.91
N PRO A 204 29.70 7.07 4.19
CA PRO A 204 29.01 6.18 3.24
C PRO A 204 27.93 5.32 3.92
N ASP A 205 28.18 4.85 5.14
CA ASP A 205 27.22 4.04 5.91
C ASP A 205 26.07 4.85 6.53
N PHE A 206 26.12 6.19 6.44
CA PHE A 206 25.11 7.06 7.03
C PHE A 206 23.78 6.95 6.30
N GLY A 207 23.80 6.87 4.96
CA GLY A 207 22.61 6.69 4.13
C GLY A 207 21.74 5.50 4.54
N PRO A 208 22.26 4.25 4.52
CA PRO A 208 21.48 3.08 4.92
C PRO A 208 21.06 3.13 6.39
N PHE A 209 21.89 3.69 7.28
CA PHE A 209 21.51 3.91 8.68
C PHE A 209 20.26 4.79 8.81
N VAL A 210 20.25 5.96 8.16
CA VAL A 210 19.10 6.88 8.17
C VAL A 210 17.87 6.22 7.55
N ALA A 211 18.03 5.51 6.42
CA ALA A 211 16.93 4.84 5.75
C ALA A 211 16.27 3.78 6.64
N ILE A 212 17.07 2.90 7.27
CA ILE A 212 16.56 1.87 8.19
C ILE A 212 15.85 2.51 9.37
N GLN A 213 16.47 3.48 10.05
CA GLN A 213 15.85 4.12 11.21
C GLN A 213 14.57 4.87 10.83
N THR A 214 14.53 5.48 9.64
CA THR A 214 13.33 6.11 9.10
C THR A 214 12.22 5.09 8.92
N LEU A 215 12.48 3.97 8.26
CA LEU A 215 11.48 2.92 8.03
C LEU A 215 11.01 2.29 9.35
N ILE A 216 11.90 2.05 10.31
CA ILE A 216 11.52 1.61 11.67
C ILE A 216 10.62 2.66 12.35
N THR A 217 10.97 3.94 12.25
CA THR A 217 10.18 5.02 12.83
C THR A 217 8.78 5.08 12.20
N LEU A 218 8.70 5.00 10.88
CA LEU A 218 7.43 4.96 10.14
C LEU A 218 6.60 3.73 10.49
N ARG A 219 7.23 2.56 10.63
CA ARG A 219 6.58 1.32 11.09
C ARG A 219 5.94 1.51 12.46
N ASN A 220 6.67 2.12 13.39
CA ASN A 220 6.20 2.30 14.77
C ASN A 220 5.03 3.28 14.88
N VAL A 221 4.92 4.26 13.98
CA VAL A 221 3.79 5.20 13.91
C VAL A 221 2.71 4.77 12.89
N TYR A 222 2.85 3.60 12.27
CA TYR A 222 1.96 3.18 11.19
C TYR A 222 0.51 3.00 11.64
N PHE A 223 0.29 2.61 12.89
CA PHE A 223 -1.07 2.52 13.48
C PHE A 223 -1.80 3.87 13.51
N ILE A 224 -1.07 4.98 13.45
CA ILE A 224 -1.63 6.34 13.37
C ILE A 224 -1.96 6.68 11.92
N SER A 225 -1.04 6.39 10.98
CA SER A 225 -1.21 6.76 9.57
C SER A 225 -2.25 5.90 8.84
N SER A 226 -2.36 4.62 9.19
CA SER A 226 -3.31 3.66 8.58
C SER A 226 -4.77 4.04 8.86
N ARG A 227 -5.10 4.44 10.09
CA ARG A 227 -6.48 4.77 10.50
C ARG A 227 -7.09 6.00 9.82
N SER A 228 -6.27 6.90 9.27
CA SER A 228 -6.74 8.22 8.81
C SER A 228 -6.51 8.51 7.32
N ALA A 229 -6.28 7.48 6.49
CA ALA A 229 -5.87 7.63 5.08
C ALA A 229 -4.64 8.56 4.89
N GLN A 230 -3.83 8.72 5.95
CA GLN A 230 -2.68 9.64 5.98
C GLN A 230 -1.41 9.01 5.42
N THR A 231 -1.41 7.72 5.12
CA THR A 231 -0.39 7.13 4.25
C THR A 231 -0.35 7.79 2.86
N ALA A 232 -1.40 8.51 2.47
CA ALA A 232 -1.51 9.18 1.18
C ALA A 232 -1.01 10.65 1.13
N PHE A 233 -0.59 11.29 2.24
CA PHE A 233 -0.09 12.67 2.13
C PHE A 233 1.37 12.71 1.61
N SER A 234 1.64 13.68 0.75
CA SER A 234 2.85 13.75 -0.07
C SER A 234 4.16 13.75 0.71
N GLN A 235 4.18 14.32 1.92
CA GLN A 235 5.39 14.35 2.75
C GLN A 235 5.71 12.97 3.32
N TYR A 236 4.70 12.20 3.75
CA TYR A 236 4.88 10.82 4.19
C TYR A 236 5.39 9.95 3.05
N GLN A 237 4.74 10.04 1.87
CA GLN A 237 5.16 9.29 0.69
C GLN A 237 6.60 9.62 0.27
N PHE A 238 6.99 10.90 0.31
CA PHE A 238 8.37 11.30 0.05
C PHE A 238 9.35 10.62 1.02
N VAL A 239 9.08 10.65 2.33
CA VAL A 239 9.95 10.02 3.33
C VAL A 239 10.02 8.51 3.14
N PHE A 240 8.87 7.86 2.94
CA PHE A 240 8.76 6.42 2.75
C PHE A 240 9.51 5.95 1.50
N LEU A 241 9.20 6.52 0.34
CA LEU A 241 9.82 6.13 -0.94
C LEU A 241 11.29 6.51 -0.98
N SER A 242 11.69 7.68 -0.46
CA SER A 242 13.12 8.05 -0.42
C SER A 242 13.94 7.12 0.47
N ALA A 243 13.38 6.65 1.60
CA ALA A 243 14.06 5.68 2.45
C ALA A 243 14.18 4.31 1.76
N ILE A 244 13.13 3.87 1.05
CA ILE A 244 13.18 2.65 0.21
C ILE A 244 14.22 2.80 -0.90
N ASP A 245 14.23 3.92 -1.61
CA ASP A 245 15.17 4.18 -2.71
C ASP A 245 16.62 4.16 -2.20
N ILE A 246 16.92 4.81 -1.08
CA ILE A 246 18.26 4.75 -0.48
C ILE A 246 18.60 3.29 -0.11
N LEU A 247 17.72 2.59 0.60
CA LEU A 247 17.97 1.22 1.05
C LEU A 247 18.06 0.22 -0.11
N SER A 248 17.44 0.51 -1.25
CA SER A 248 17.49 -0.33 -2.45
C SER A 248 18.91 -0.49 -3.02
N HIS A 249 19.79 0.47 -2.75
CA HIS A 249 21.20 0.42 -3.12
C HIS A 249 22.04 -0.47 -2.18
N TYR A 250 21.44 -1.01 -1.10
CA TYR A 250 22.11 -1.80 -0.07
C TYR A 250 21.36 -3.14 0.18
N PRO A 251 21.44 -4.12 -0.75
CA PRO A 251 20.62 -5.34 -0.68
C PRO A 251 20.78 -6.16 0.60
N ILE A 252 21.99 -6.23 1.16
CA ILE A 252 22.26 -6.95 2.41
C ILE A 252 21.52 -6.31 3.58
N GLN A 253 21.56 -4.98 3.66
CA GLN A 253 20.89 -4.18 4.68
C GLN A 253 19.37 -4.22 4.50
N ALA A 254 18.89 -4.20 3.25
CA ALA A 254 17.48 -4.33 2.93
C ALA A 254 16.93 -5.70 3.38
N GLU A 255 17.65 -6.79 3.08
CA GLU A 255 17.28 -8.13 3.55
C GLU A 255 17.28 -8.20 5.09
N ALA A 256 18.34 -7.71 5.74
CA ALA A 256 18.43 -7.71 7.20
C ALA A 256 17.27 -6.94 7.85
N PHE A 257 16.91 -5.79 7.27
CA PHE A 257 15.78 -4.99 7.71
C PHE A 257 14.45 -5.76 7.58
N LEU A 258 14.16 -6.36 6.43
CA LEU A 258 12.92 -7.13 6.23
C LEU A 258 12.84 -8.33 7.19
N ARG A 259 13.97 -8.99 7.49
CA ARG A 259 14.02 -10.08 8.47
C ARG A 259 13.73 -9.61 9.89
N ASP A 260 14.09 -8.39 10.24
CA ASP A 260 13.83 -7.78 11.56
C ASP A 260 12.35 -7.41 11.73
N ILE A 261 11.71 -6.92 10.66
CA ILE A 261 10.32 -6.45 10.71
C ILE A 261 9.26 -7.48 10.30
N LYS A 262 9.67 -8.73 10.00
CA LYS A 262 8.78 -9.79 9.53
C LYS A 262 7.63 -10.09 10.50
N PRO A 263 6.50 -10.65 10.01
CA PRO A 263 5.42 -11.11 10.86
C PRO A 263 5.89 -12.09 11.95
N LYS A 264 5.37 -11.92 13.17
CA LYS A 264 5.80 -12.71 14.35
C LYS A 264 5.34 -14.17 14.30
N ALA A 265 4.21 -14.44 13.67
CA ALA A 265 3.60 -15.77 13.59
C ALA A 265 3.83 -16.36 12.18
N PRO A 266 4.86 -17.20 11.97
CA PRO A 266 5.03 -17.86 10.69
C PRO A 266 3.87 -18.83 10.43
N GLY A 267 3.22 -18.73 9.28
CA GLY A 267 2.15 -19.64 8.85
C GLY A 267 0.76 -19.39 9.46
N LYS A 268 0.59 -18.36 10.30
CA LYS A 268 -0.72 -17.90 10.81
C LYS A 268 -0.73 -16.38 10.92
N PHE A 269 -1.88 -15.75 10.74
CA PHE A 269 -2.02 -14.31 11.01
C PHE A 269 -2.28 -14.06 12.50
N SER A 270 -1.98 -12.85 12.98
CA SER A 270 -2.23 -12.46 14.38
C SER A 270 -3.70 -12.07 14.60
N ASP A 271 -4.26 -12.48 15.74
CA ASP A 271 -5.59 -12.05 16.19
C ASP A 271 -5.61 -10.59 16.65
N HIS A 272 -4.45 -10.02 17.03
CA HIS A 272 -4.36 -8.66 17.54
C HIS A 272 -4.31 -7.62 16.39
N PRO A 273 -5.22 -6.61 16.35
CA PRO A 273 -5.26 -5.62 15.25
C PRO A 273 -3.95 -4.86 15.05
N LEU A 274 -3.27 -4.47 16.13
CA LEU A 274 -1.96 -3.83 16.03
C LEU A 274 -0.90 -4.68 15.31
N ASP A 275 -0.80 -5.98 15.61
CA ASP A 275 0.16 -6.85 14.93
C ASP A 275 -0.20 -6.99 13.44
N ARG A 276 -1.50 -7.12 13.11
CA ARG A 276 -1.98 -7.08 11.73
C ARG A 276 -1.61 -5.79 11.00
N CYS A 277 -1.71 -4.65 11.69
CA CYS A 277 -1.28 -3.36 11.16
C CYS A 277 0.22 -3.33 10.85
N LEU A 278 1.05 -3.96 11.69
CA LEU A 278 2.49 -4.08 11.44
C LEU A 278 2.80 -5.07 10.30
N ASP A 279 2.02 -6.14 10.15
CA ASP A 279 2.13 -7.07 9.01
C ASP A 279 1.75 -6.36 7.69
N LEU A 280 0.72 -5.50 7.70
CA LEU A 280 0.38 -4.64 6.57
C LEU A 280 1.56 -3.74 6.17
N TYR A 281 2.20 -3.09 7.15
CA TYR A 281 3.39 -2.28 6.91
C TYR A 281 4.51 -3.11 6.27
N PHE A 282 4.74 -4.32 6.78
CA PHE A 282 5.74 -5.23 6.24
C PHE A 282 5.48 -5.54 4.75
N PHE A 283 4.24 -5.90 4.38
CA PHE A 283 3.92 -6.19 2.98
C PHE A 283 4.08 -4.97 2.07
N ASN A 284 3.63 -3.79 2.52
CA ASN A 284 3.79 -2.55 1.76
C ASN A 284 5.25 -2.20 1.50
N VAL A 285 6.16 -2.46 2.44
CA VAL A 285 7.61 -2.29 2.23
C VAL A 285 8.16 -3.39 1.32
N ALA A 286 7.81 -4.64 1.60
CA ALA A 286 8.36 -5.81 0.91
C ALA A 286 8.06 -5.79 -0.60
N GLU A 287 6.90 -5.27 -1.00
CA GLU A 287 6.51 -5.14 -2.41
C GLU A 287 7.57 -4.40 -3.24
N HIS A 288 8.21 -3.38 -2.67
CA HIS A 288 9.23 -2.57 -3.34
C HIS A 288 10.62 -3.22 -3.39
N MET A 289 10.85 -4.31 -2.64
CA MET A 289 12.18 -4.91 -2.47
C MET A 289 12.33 -6.27 -3.14
N THR A 290 11.27 -6.84 -3.71
CA THR A 290 11.25 -8.19 -4.31
C THR A 290 12.35 -8.40 -5.36
N ALA A 291 12.60 -7.39 -6.19
CA ALA A 291 13.62 -7.39 -7.24
C ALA A 291 15.05 -7.27 -6.70
N LEU A 292 15.25 -6.87 -5.44
CA LEU A 292 16.57 -6.75 -4.80
C LEU A 292 17.00 -8.04 -4.11
N LEU A 293 16.02 -8.83 -3.66
CA LEU A 293 16.25 -10.02 -2.86
C LEU A 293 16.58 -11.22 -3.75
N SER A 294 17.33 -12.17 -3.17
CA SER A 294 17.58 -13.45 -3.82
C SER A 294 16.27 -14.28 -3.90
N PRO A 295 16.14 -15.19 -4.89
CA PRO A 295 14.96 -16.05 -4.99
C PRO A 295 14.70 -16.85 -3.71
N GLY A 296 15.74 -17.39 -3.07
CA GLY A 296 15.58 -18.13 -1.81
C GLY A 296 15.00 -17.28 -0.67
N VAL A 297 15.35 -15.99 -0.60
CA VAL A 297 14.78 -15.06 0.38
C VAL A 297 13.33 -14.72 0.02
N ASN A 298 13.06 -14.42 -1.25
CA ASN A 298 11.70 -14.17 -1.72
C ASN A 298 10.75 -15.33 -1.38
N GLU A 299 11.20 -16.56 -1.57
CA GLU A 299 10.42 -17.76 -1.23
C GLU A 299 10.23 -17.92 0.29
N THR A 300 11.34 -18.00 1.04
CA THR A 300 11.30 -18.37 2.46
C THR A 300 10.85 -17.26 3.40
N LEU A 301 10.96 -15.99 2.98
CA LEU A 301 10.55 -14.83 3.77
C LEU A 301 9.24 -14.23 3.28
N LEU A 302 9.12 -13.91 1.98
CA LEU A 302 7.98 -13.14 1.48
C LEU A 302 6.77 -14.03 1.15
N LEU A 303 6.94 -15.09 0.36
CA LEU A 303 5.83 -15.96 -0.02
C LEU A 303 5.26 -16.69 1.20
N GLU A 304 6.12 -17.20 2.09
CA GLU A 304 5.68 -17.82 3.35
C GLU A 304 4.95 -16.82 4.28
N ALA A 305 5.34 -15.54 4.29
CA ALA A 305 4.62 -14.51 5.05
C ALA A 305 3.26 -14.16 4.43
N CYS A 306 3.12 -14.17 3.09
CA CYS A 306 1.86 -13.87 2.40
C CYS A 306 0.83 -14.99 2.55
N ARG A 307 1.28 -16.25 2.61
CA ARG A 307 0.44 -17.45 2.56
C ARG A 307 -0.76 -17.46 3.51
N PRO A 308 -0.66 -17.06 4.79
CA PRO A 308 -1.81 -17.05 5.71
C PRO A 308 -2.91 -16.05 5.30
N TYR A 309 -2.55 -15.01 4.56
CA TYR A 309 -3.46 -13.92 4.21
C TYR A 309 -4.16 -14.14 2.86
N LEU A 310 -3.54 -14.88 1.94
CA LEU A 310 -4.05 -15.11 0.57
C LEU A 310 -5.41 -15.80 0.50
N GLY A 311 -5.85 -16.53 1.53
CA GLY A 311 -7.12 -17.29 1.51
C GLY A 311 -8.32 -16.60 2.19
N ILE A 312 -8.15 -15.40 2.78
CA ILE A 312 -9.09 -14.88 3.80
C ILE A 312 -9.70 -13.51 3.43
N GLY A 313 -9.79 -13.20 2.15
CA GLY A 313 -10.24 -11.86 1.73
C GLY A 313 -11.74 -11.56 1.91
N SER A 314 -12.53 -12.48 2.50
CA SER A 314 -13.93 -12.21 2.86
C SER A 314 -14.09 -11.45 4.19
N ASP A 315 -13.09 -11.49 5.07
CA ASP A 315 -13.10 -10.73 6.32
C ASP A 315 -12.72 -9.26 6.04
N ALA A 316 -13.63 -8.34 6.35
CA ALA A 316 -13.44 -6.91 6.12
C ALA A 316 -12.19 -6.36 6.84
N ARG A 317 -11.81 -6.94 7.98
CA ARG A 317 -10.66 -6.54 8.81
C ARG A 317 -9.32 -6.93 8.18
N LEU A 318 -9.35 -7.96 7.35
CA LEU A 318 -8.16 -8.50 6.69
C LEU A 318 -8.03 -8.02 5.25
N ARG A 319 -9.01 -7.28 4.72
CA ARG A 319 -9.06 -6.91 3.30
C ARG A 319 -7.82 -6.16 2.83
N GLU A 320 -7.36 -5.13 3.56
CA GLU A 320 -6.17 -4.38 3.14
C GLU A 320 -4.90 -5.24 3.16
N ILE A 321 -4.76 -6.13 4.14
CA ILE A 321 -3.62 -7.04 4.26
C ILE A 321 -3.66 -8.14 3.21
N PHE A 322 -4.85 -8.65 2.92
CA PHE A 322 -5.11 -9.57 1.82
C PHE A 322 -4.66 -8.96 0.49
N GLU A 323 -5.07 -7.72 0.19
CA GLU A 323 -4.66 -7.01 -1.02
C GLU A 323 -3.14 -6.79 -1.08
N ALA A 324 -2.52 -6.39 0.03
CA ALA A 324 -1.07 -6.22 0.12
C ALA A 324 -0.31 -7.55 -0.09
N ALA A 325 -0.80 -8.66 0.48
CA ALA A 325 -0.21 -9.99 0.29
C ALA A 325 -0.30 -10.46 -1.18
N HIS A 326 -1.42 -10.18 -1.86
CA HIS A 326 -1.55 -10.42 -3.30
C HIS A 326 -0.55 -9.58 -4.10
N SER A 327 -0.40 -8.29 -3.75
CA SER A 327 0.54 -7.39 -4.40
C SER A 327 1.99 -7.86 -4.26
N VAL A 328 2.41 -8.24 -3.05
CA VAL A 328 3.74 -8.81 -2.79
C VAL A 328 3.95 -10.10 -3.56
N THR A 329 2.96 -11.00 -3.58
CA THR A 329 3.07 -12.28 -4.30
C THR A 329 3.26 -12.03 -5.80
N LEU A 330 2.47 -11.15 -6.40
CA LEU A 330 2.63 -10.76 -7.81
C LEU A 330 3.98 -10.08 -8.07
N SER A 331 4.44 -9.22 -7.16
CA SER A 331 5.75 -8.56 -7.25
C SER A 331 6.90 -9.58 -7.22
N VAL A 332 6.83 -10.57 -6.32
CA VAL A 332 7.78 -11.70 -6.27
C VAL A 332 7.78 -12.49 -7.57
N LEU A 333 6.60 -12.87 -8.08
CA LEU A 333 6.49 -13.60 -9.35
C LEU A 333 6.96 -12.77 -10.55
N SER A 334 6.84 -11.44 -10.47
CA SER A 334 7.27 -10.53 -11.55
C SER A 334 8.76 -10.22 -11.53
N ALA A 335 9.48 -10.53 -10.46
CA ALA A 335 10.90 -10.22 -10.36
C ALA A 335 11.72 -11.08 -11.36
N PRO A 336 12.58 -10.48 -12.20
CA PRO A 336 13.27 -11.19 -13.28
C PRO A 336 14.11 -12.40 -12.83
N GLN A 337 14.70 -12.35 -11.64
CA GLN A 337 15.52 -13.42 -11.07
C GLN A 337 14.70 -14.62 -10.56
N ASN A 338 13.38 -14.50 -10.45
CA ASN A 338 12.51 -15.48 -9.80
C ASN A 338 11.84 -16.45 -10.77
N SER A 339 12.36 -16.65 -11.98
CA SER A 339 11.73 -17.51 -13.00
C SER A 339 11.46 -18.95 -12.52
N GLU A 340 12.36 -19.53 -11.74
CA GLU A 340 12.16 -20.85 -11.12
C GLU A 340 11.08 -20.85 -10.02
N LEU A 341 10.86 -19.72 -9.34
CA LEU A 341 9.75 -19.60 -8.39
C LEU A 341 8.42 -19.52 -9.12
N VAL A 342 8.38 -18.83 -10.26
CA VAL A 342 7.17 -18.74 -11.08
C VAL A 342 6.69 -20.13 -11.48
N SER A 343 7.58 -20.99 -11.98
CA SER A 343 7.19 -22.35 -12.38
C SER A 343 6.65 -23.20 -11.22
N ARG A 344 7.12 -22.97 -9.99
CA ARG A 344 6.69 -23.70 -8.79
C ARG A 344 5.38 -23.18 -8.18
N HIS A 345 5.18 -21.86 -8.17
CA HIS A 345 4.09 -21.24 -7.40
C HIS A 345 2.94 -20.68 -8.25
N ILE A 346 3.11 -20.50 -9.56
CA ILE A 346 2.07 -19.86 -10.39
C ILE A 346 0.73 -20.58 -10.33
N ARG A 347 0.74 -21.92 -10.31
CA ARG A 347 -0.48 -22.72 -10.20
C ARG A 347 -1.17 -22.51 -8.86
N GLN A 348 -0.42 -22.59 -7.77
CA GLN A 348 -0.95 -22.39 -6.41
C GLN A 348 -1.58 -21.00 -6.26
N TYR A 349 -0.90 -19.97 -6.78
CA TYR A 349 -1.42 -18.61 -6.75
C TYR A 349 -2.68 -18.45 -7.64
N LEU A 350 -2.70 -19.10 -8.80
CA LEU A 350 -3.87 -19.07 -9.68
C LEU A 350 -5.09 -19.76 -9.03
N ASP A 351 -4.87 -20.88 -8.33
CA ASP A 351 -5.91 -21.56 -7.55
C ASP A 351 -6.48 -20.61 -6.48
N VAL A 352 -5.62 -19.89 -5.74
CA VAL A 352 -6.03 -18.85 -4.78
C VAL A 352 -6.88 -17.76 -5.46
N VAL A 353 -6.45 -17.23 -6.60
CA VAL A 353 -7.17 -16.16 -7.32
C VAL A 353 -8.56 -16.64 -7.75
N PHE A 354 -8.70 -17.90 -8.17
CA PHE A 354 -10.00 -18.48 -8.49
C PHE A 354 -10.87 -18.75 -7.25
N GLU A 355 -10.29 -19.20 -6.14
CA GLU A 355 -11.03 -19.45 -4.89
C GLU A 355 -11.55 -18.17 -4.24
N THR A 356 -10.82 -17.07 -4.41
CA THR A 356 -11.12 -15.78 -3.78
C THR A 356 -11.96 -14.86 -4.67
N PHE A 357 -12.05 -15.12 -5.97
CA PHE A 357 -12.97 -14.44 -6.88
C PHE A 357 -14.33 -15.17 -6.94
N PRO A 358 -15.47 -14.48 -6.78
CA PRO A 358 -15.66 -13.02 -6.69
C PRO A 358 -15.89 -12.48 -5.27
N SER A 359 -15.66 -13.27 -4.21
CA SER A 359 -16.01 -12.87 -2.84
C SER A 359 -15.06 -11.85 -2.21
N ALA A 360 -13.78 -11.95 -2.55
CA ALA A 360 -12.69 -11.17 -1.95
C ALA A 360 -11.98 -10.28 -2.98
N ILE A 361 -11.88 -10.74 -4.23
CA ILE A 361 -11.24 -10.04 -5.35
C ILE A 361 -12.31 -9.43 -6.26
N SER A 362 -12.16 -8.15 -6.62
CA SER A 362 -13.06 -7.49 -7.58
C SER A 362 -12.84 -7.98 -9.01
N PRO A 363 -13.83 -7.87 -9.92
CA PRO A 363 -13.65 -8.17 -11.35
C PRO A 363 -12.42 -7.50 -11.97
N ARG A 364 -12.14 -6.26 -11.56
CA ARG A 364 -10.98 -5.50 -12.00
C ARG A 364 -9.68 -6.10 -11.48
N GLN A 365 -9.60 -6.36 -10.17
CA GLN A 365 -8.43 -6.97 -9.54
C GLN A 365 -8.15 -8.36 -10.13
N PHE A 366 -9.19 -9.16 -10.38
CA PHE A 366 -9.08 -10.46 -11.04
C PHE A 366 -8.47 -10.33 -12.44
N ARG A 367 -9.03 -9.45 -13.29
CA ARG A 367 -8.49 -9.17 -14.63
C ARG A 367 -7.04 -8.72 -14.59
N MET A 368 -6.69 -7.82 -13.66
CA MET A 368 -5.31 -7.34 -13.48
C MET A 368 -4.35 -8.45 -13.01
N ALA A 369 -4.81 -9.34 -12.13
CA ALA A 369 -4.02 -10.49 -11.68
C ALA A 369 -3.74 -11.46 -12.83
N ILE A 370 -4.77 -11.87 -13.58
CA ILE A 370 -4.61 -12.76 -14.75
C ILE A 370 -3.71 -12.11 -15.81
N LYS A 371 -3.96 -10.84 -16.15
CA LYS A 371 -3.13 -10.10 -17.11
C LYS A 371 -1.66 -10.07 -16.67
N SER A 372 -1.41 -9.85 -15.38
CA SER A 372 -0.05 -9.87 -14.82
C SER A 372 0.59 -11.26 -14.95
N LEU A 373 -0.13 -12.34 -14.62
CA LEU A 373 0.39 -13.70 -14.74
C LEU A 373 0.72 -14.06 -16.20
N VAL A 374 -0.15 -13.71 -17.15
CA VAL A 374 0.11 -13.91 -18.58
C VAL A 374 1.34 -13.11 -19.00
N LYS A 375 1.44 -11.84 -18.59
CA LYS A 375 2.61 -10.98 -18.89
C LYS A 375 3.91 -11.61 -18.38
N ILE A 376 3.94 -12.10 -17.14
CA ILE A 376 5.11 -12.73 -16.53
C ILE A 376 5.48 -14.01 -17.28
N SER A 377 4.49 -14.76 -17.78
CA SER A 377 4.72 -15.98 -18.55
C SER A 377 5.13 -15.75 -20.02
N SER A 378 5.07 -14.52 -20.50
CA SER A 378 5.34 -14.12 -21.89
C SER A 378 6.72 -13.44 -22.05
N PRO A 379 7.26 -13.34 -23.28
CA PRO A 379 8.46 -12.54 -23.54
C PRO A 379 8.28 -11.09 -23.06
N PRO A 380 9.32 -10.45 -22.47
CA PRO A 380 10.73 -10.86 -22.44
C PRO A 380 11.15 -11.72 -21.24
N PHE A 381 10.23 -12.21 -20.42
CA PHE A 381 10.58 -12.96 -19.20
C PHE A 381 11.19 -14.34 -19.53
N SER A 382 12.21 -14.74 -18.77
CA SER A 382 12.96 -16.00 -19.00
C SER A 382 12.12 -17.26 -18.82
N ILE A 383 11.01 -17.20 -18.09
CA ILE A 383 10.06 -18.33 -17.99
C ILE A 383 9.42 -18.67 -19.35
N SER A 384 9.28 -17.69 -20.25
CA SER A 384 8.69 -17.91 -21.57
C SER A 384 9.55 -18.80 -22.49
N THR A 385 10.85 -18.93 -22.22
CA THR A 385 11.73 -19.84 -22.96
C THR A 385 11.74 -21.25 -22.38
N THR A 386 11.57 -21.37 -21.06
CA THR A 386 11.58 -22.65 -20.35
C THR A 386 10.21 -23.35 -20.37
N VAL A 387 9.12 -22.58 -20.32
CA VAL A 387 7.74 -23.07 -20.41
C VAL A 387 6.93 -22.22 -21.41
N PRO A 388 7.16 -22.37 -22.72
CA PRO A 388 6.57 -21.48 -23.74
C PRO A 388 5.03 -21.49 -23.79
N LEU A 389 4.41 -22.61 -23.39
CA LEU A 389 2.95 -22.77 -23.39
C LEU A 389 2.27 -22.24 -22.12
N LEU A 390 3.03 -21.74 -21.14
CA LEU A 390 2.46 -21.26 -19.87
C LEU A 390 1.41 -20.14 -20.03
N PRO A 391 1.57 -19.12 -20.90
CA PRO A 391 0.52 -18.13 -21.15
C PRO A 391 -0.80 -18.76 -21.59
N SER A 392 -0.73 -19.69 -22.54
CA SER A 392 -1.89 -20.43 -23.04
C SER A 392 -2.51 -21.33 -21.96
N LEU A 393 -1.71 -21.98 -21.11
CA LEU A 393 -2.23 -22.80 -20.01
C LEU A 393 -2.99 -21.95 -19.00
N ILE A 394 -2.50 -20.77 -18.65
CA ILE A 394 -3.20 -19.83 -17.74
C ILE A 394 -4.54 -19.43 -18.36
N LEU A 395 -4.54 -19.03 -19.64
CA LEU A 395 -5.77 -18.63 -20.32
C LEU A 395 -6.75 -19.79 -20.48
N GLU A 396 -6.29 -21.01 -20.72
CA GLU A 396 -7.15 -22.19 -20.81
C GLU A 396 -7.78 -22.52 -19.45
N MET A 397 -7.04 -22.36 -18.36
CA MET A 397 -7.60 -22.47 -17.01
C MET A 397 -8.70 -21.43 -16.77
N VAL A 398 -8.52 -20.17 -17.18
CA VAL A 398 -9.56 -19.13 -17.10
C VAL A 398 -10.75 -19.47 -18.00
N ARG A 399 -10.50 -19.88 -19.24
CA ARG A 399 -11.53 -20.22 -20.22
C ARG A 399 -12.40 -21.38 -19.76
N SER A 400 -11.81 -22.42 -19.15
CA SER A 400 -12.53 -23.56 -18.59
C SER A 400 -13.54 -23.18 -17.50
N LYS A 401 -13.37 -21.99 -16.88
CA LYS A 401 -14.29 -21.45 -15.88
C LYS A 401 -15.43 -20.63 -16.48
N ILE A 402 -15.33 -20.18 -17.74
CA ILE A 402 -16.34 -19.28 -18.36
C ILE A 402 -17.71 -19.95 -18.41
N GLU A 403 -17.79 -21.18 -18.93
CA GLU A 403 -19.07 -21.89 -19.08
C GLU A 403 -19.79 -22.16 -17.75
N PRO A 404 -19.14 -22.74 -16.71
CA PRO A 404 -19.78 -22.98 -15.41
C PRO A 404 -19.97 -21.72 -14.54
N ALA A 405 -19.41 -20.58 -14.93
CA ALA A 405 -19.47 -19.35 -14.15
C ALA A 405 -20.89 -18.77 -14.04
N ARG A 406 -21.15 -18.07 -12.93
CA ARG A 406 -22.43 -17.39 -12.72
C ARG A 406 -22.62 -16.26 -13.73
N ALA A 407 -23.75 -16.28 -14.44
CA ALA A 407 -24.13 -15.24 -15.40
C ALA A 407 -24.86 -14.04 -14.76
N ALA A 408 -25.29 -14.16 -13.50
CA ALA A 408 -25.92 -13.05 -12.80
C ALA A 408 -24.91 -11.94 -12.48
N PRO A 409 -25.30 -10.66 -12.54
CA PRO A 409 -24.43 -9.54 -12.15
C PRO A 409 -23.90 -9.71 -10.72
N LEU A 410 -22.62 -9.43 -10.53
CA LEU A 410 -21.99 -9.41 -9.22
C LEU A 410 -22.52 -8.22 -8.42
N ALA A 411 -22.84 -8.46 -7.14
CA ALA A 411 -23.21 -7.38 -6.23
C ALA A 411 -22.03 -6.43 -6.06
N GLY A 412 -22.28 -5.11 -6.03
CA GLY A 412 -21.27 -4.07 -5.82
C GLY A 412 -20.72 -4.04 -4.39
N GLN A 413 -20.19 -5.17 -3.90
CA GLN A 413 -19.58 -5.30 -2.58
C GLN A 413 -18.19 -4.64 -2.50
N PHE A 414 -17.63 -4.25 -3.65
CA PHE A 414 -16.35 -3.58 -3.76
C PHE A 414 -16.57 -2.06 -3.76
N ASN A 415 -16.53 -1.46 -2.58
CA ASN A 415 -16.42 0.00 -2.43
C ASN A 415 -15.02 0.45 -2.88
N GLU A 416 -14.74 0.41 -4.18
CA GLU A 416 -13.61 1.13 -4.75
C GLU A 416 -13.86 2.63 -4.49
N LYS A 417 -13.12 3.24 -3.56
CA LYS A 417 -13.13 4.69 -3.26
C LYS A 417 -12.64 5.56 -4.45
N SER A 418 -12.60 5.02 -5.67
CA SER A 418 -12.28 5.73 -6.90
C SER A 418 -13.57 6.31 -7.49
N ALA A 419 -13.75 7.62 -7.36
CA ALA A 419 -14.81 8.40 -8.01
C ALA A 419 -14.62 8.53 -9.54
N ILE A 420 -14.18 7.47 -10.22
CA ILE A 420 -13.98 7.45 -11.67
C ILE A 420 -14.78 6.27 -12.24
N ALA A 421 -15.95 6.63 -12.77
CA ALA A 421 -16.93 5.82 -13.50
C ALA A 421 -17.65 4.73 -12.68
N GLN A 422 -18.99 4.81 -12.67
CA GLN A 422 -19.89 3.71 -12.36
C GLN A 422 -19.51 2.52 -13.26
N GLN A 423 -18.72 1.58 -12.74
CA GLN A 423 -18.39 0.39 -13.51
C GLN A 423 -19.68 -0.38 -13.79
N PRO A 424 -19.87 -0.87 -15.02
CA PRO A 424 -21.03 -1.70 -15.32
C PRO A 424 -21.01 -2.93 -14.42
N SER A 425 -22.19 -3.38 -13.97
CA SER A 425 -22.32 -4.58 -13.15
C SER A 425 -21.94 -5.81 -13.98
N LEU A 426 -20.70 -6.29 -13.81
CA LEU A 426 -20.18 -7.47 -14.50
C LEU A 426 -20.61 -8.75 -13.77
N SER A 427 -20.85 -9.83 -14.51
CA SER A 427 -20.96 -11.18 -13.96
C SER A 427 -19.58 -11.84 -13.83
N GLU A 428 -19.50 -12.98 -13.13
CA GLU A 428 -18.28 -13.81 -13.12
C GLU A 428 -17.91 -14.22 -14.55
N LYS A 429 -18.90 -14.67 -15.32
CA LYS A 429 -18.73 -15.11 -16.71
C LYS A 429 -18.13 -14.00 -17.59
N ALA A 430 -18.66 -12.78 -17.50
CA ALA A 430 -18.13 -11.62 -18.22
C ALA A 430 -16.72 -11.24 -17.75
N SER A 431 -16.44 -11.37 -16.45
CA SER A 431 -15.12 -11.07 -15.87
C SER A 431 -14.04 -12.03 -16.37
N TYR A 432 -14.34 -13.32 -16.44
CA TYR A 432 -13.44 -14.32 -17.03
C TYR A 432 -13.17 -14.05 -18.51
N GLN A 433 -14.22 -13.74 -19.29
CA GLN A 433 -14.06 -13.40 -20.70
C GLN A 433 -13.19 -12.15 -20.89
N LEU A 434 -13.44 -11.08 -20.12
CA LEU A 434 -12.65 -9.86 -20.19
C LEU A 434 -11.18 -10.09 -19.80
N ALA A 435 -10.91 -10.98 -18.84
CA ALA A 435 -9.55 -11.34 -18.46
C ALA A 435 -8.78 -12.04 -19.61
N VAL A 436 -9.46 -12.89 -20.39
CA VAL A 436 -8.89 -13.49 -21.60
C VAL A 436 -8.60 -12.39 -22.64
N ILE A 437 -9.58 -11.52 -22.92
CA ILE A 437 -9.45 -10.43 -23.90
C ILE A 437 -8.29 -9.49 -23.55
N ASP A 438 -8.18 -9.06 -22.29
CA ASP A 438 -7.14 -8.13 -21.83
C ASP A 438 -5.72 -8.71 -21.91
N SER A 439 -5.62 -10.03 -22.04
CA SER A 439 -4.36 -10.77 -22.06
C SER A 439 -3.87 -11.07 -23.48
N LEU A 440 -4.72 -10.92 -24.51
CA LEU A 440 -4.36 -11.18 -25.91
C LEU A 440 -3.10 -10.42 -26.38
N PRO A 441 -2.91 -9.12 -26.07
CA PRO A 441 -1.72 -8.39 -26.49
C PRO A 441 -0.41 -8.94 -25.93
N LEU A 442 -0.49 -9.71 -24.84
CA LEU A 442 0.66 -10.26 -24.15
C LEU A 442 1.09 -11.62 -24.72
N LEU A 443 0.27 -12.24 -25.56
CA LEU A 443 0.59 -13.55 -26.11
C LEU A 443 1.71 -13.49 -27.16
N PRO A 444 2.53 -14.54 -27.28
CA PRO A 444 3.37 -14.76 -28.44
C PRO A 444 2.54 -14.86 -29.73
N LEU A 445 3.06 -14.40 -30.87
CA LEU A 445 2.34 -14.37 -32.15
C LEU A 445 1.68 -15.70 -32.53
N HIS A 446 2.40 -16.82 -32.35
CA HIS A 446 1.89 -18.15 -32.68
C HIS A 446 0.70 -18.57 -31.80
N GLN A 447 0.65 -18.11 -30.53
CA GLN A 447 -0.48 -18.39 -29.63
C GLN A 447 -1.63 -17.40 -29.88
N LEU A 448 -1.32 -16.15 -30.22
CA LEU A 448 -2.34 -15.14 -30.49
C LEU A 448 -3.29 -15.58 -31.60
N GLU A 449 -2.78 -16.19 -32.67
CA GLU A 449 -3.59 -16.70 -33.78
C GLU A 449 -4.68 -17.68 -33.29
N ASP A 450 -4.28 -18.70 -32.53
CA ASP A 450 -5.20 -19.68 -31.95
C ASP A 450 -6.18 -19.01 -30.98
N TRP A 451 -5.67 -18.12 -30.12
CA TRP A 451 -6.47 -17.47 -29.08
C TRP A 451 -7.49 -16.47 -29.61
N LEU A 452 -7.29 -15.88 -30.79
CA LEU A 452 -8.31 -15.04 -31.43
C LEU A 452 -9.57 -15.84 -31.74
N GLU A 453 -9.44 -17.04 -32.31
CA GLU A 453 -10.57 -17.92 -32.58
C GLU A 453 -11.24 -18.43 -31.30
N LEU A 454 -10.44 -18.89 -30.33
CA LEU A 454 -10.96 -19.40 -29.06
C LEU A 454 -11.71 -18.31 -28.27
N THR A 455 -11.21 -17.08 -28.28
CA THR A 455 -11.83 -15.94 -27.60
C THR A 455 -13.11 -15.51 -28.30
N ALA A 456 -13.13 -15.53 -29.64
CA ALA A 456 -14.34 -15.25 -30.42
C ALA A 456 -15.43 -16.30 -30.15
N ALA A 457 -15.07 -17.59 -30.14
CA ALA A 457 -15.99 -18.68 -29.82
C ALA A 457 -16.56 -18.57 -28.39
N SER A 458 -15.74 -18.16 -27.42
CA SER A 458 -16.20 -18.02 -26.03
C SER A 458 -17.09 -16.80 -25.79
N LEU A 459 -17.04 -15.76 -26.64
CA LEU A 459 -17.98 -14.62 -26.58
C LEU A 459 -19.44 -15.07 -26.74
N ALA A 460 -19.69 -16.09 -27.56
CA ALA A 460 -21.04 -16.64 -27.79
C ALA A 460 -21.67 -17.24 -26.53
N VAL A 461 -20.87 -17.56 -25.50
CA VAL A 461 -21.33 -18.18 -24.24
C VAL A 461 -21.98 -17.14 -23.29
N ILE A 462 -21.82 -15.84 -23.58
CA ILE A 462 -22.41 -14.75 -22.79
C ILE A 462 -23.85 -14.49 -23.26
N ASN A 463 -24.84 -14.78 -22.41
CA ASN A 463 -26.26 -14.66 -22.75
C ASN A 463 -26.83 -13.26 -22.48
N ASP A 464 -26.23 -12.48 -21.56
CA ASP A 464 -26.69 -11.12 -21.26
C ASP A 464 -26.23 -10.17 -22.38
N PRO A 465 -27.15 -9.52 -23.10
CA PRO A 465 -26.80 -8.64 -24.23
C PRO A 465 -25.94 -7.46 -23.80
N ASN A 466 -26.13 -6.91 -22.60
CA ASN A 466 -25.33 -5.77 -22.14
C ASN A 466 -23.89 -6.18 -21.85
N GLN A 467 -23.70 -7.32 -21.18
CA GLN A 467 -22.36 -7.84 -20.89
C GLN A 467 -21.65 -8.33 -22.16
N TYR A 468 -22.40 -8.91 -23.10
CA TYR A 468 -21.88 -9.28 -24.41
C TYR A 468 -21.34 -8.04 -25.15
N GLN A 469 -22.10 -6.95 -25.20
CA GLN A 469 -21.67 -5.69 -25.83
C GLN A 469 -20.42 -5.11 -25.15
N ILE A 470 -20.32 -5.17 -23.82
CA ILE A 470 -19.11 -4.72 -23.09
C ILE A 470 -17.89 -5.57 -23.49
N CYS A 471 -18.02 -6.90 -23.51
CA CYS A 471 -16.93 -7.79 -23.89
C CYS A 471 -16.55 -7.61 -25.36
N LEU A 472 -17.53 -7.45 -26.24
CA LEU A 472 -17.35 -7.19 -27.65
C LEU A 472 -16.62 -5.87 -27.86
N GLN A 473 -17.08 -4.78 -27.25
CA GLN A 473 -16.43 -3.48 -27.34
C GLN A 473 -14.98 -3.55 -26.85
N ARG A 474 -14.73 -4.21 -25.71
CA ARG A 474 -13.36 -4.36 -25.22
C ARG A 474 -12.48 -5.18 -26.16
N PHE A 475 -13.03 -6.24 -26.76
CA PHE A 475 -12.34 -7.04 -27.77
C PHE A 475 -11.93 -6.15 -28.96
N TRP A 476 -12.87 -5.35 -29.48
CA TRP A 476 -12.58 -4.38 -30.54
C TRP A 476 -11.52 -3.35 -30.15
N GLU A 477 -11.60 -2.78 -28.95
CA GLU A 477 -10.62 -1.82 -28.44
C GLU A 477 -9.22 -2.44 -28.40
N VAL A 478 -9.09 -3.67 -27.91
CA VAL A 478 -7.81 -4.39 -27.87
C VAL A 478 -7.23 -4.59 -29.28
N LEU A 479 -8.06 -4.87 -30.27
CA LEU A 479 -7.62 -5.04 -31.67
C LEU A 479 -7.28 -3.72 -32.37
N SER A 480 -7.91 -2.60 -31.99
CA SER A 480 -7.88 -1.34 -32.77
C SER A 480 -7.16 -0.17 -32.09
N ASN A 481 -7.04 -0.15 -30.77
CA ASN A 481 -6.63 1.04 -30.01
C ASN A 481 -5.13 1.07 -29.64
N GLY A 482 -4.28 0.43 -30.45
CA GLY A 482 -2.83 0.47 -30.28
C GLY A 482 -2.26 -0.31 -29.09
N GLU A 483 -3.06 -1.16 -28.43
CA GLU A 483 -2.54 -2.09 -27.41
C GLU A 483 -1.70 -3.23 -28.02
N MET A 484 -1.88 -3.49 -29.32
CA MET A 484 -1.07 -4.43 -30.11
C MET A 484 0.15 -3.73 -30.73
N ASP A 485 1.30 -4.41 -30.75
CA ASP A 485 2.43 -3.98 -31.57
C ASP A 485 2.18 -4.27 -33.06
N VAL A 486 3.06 -3.78 -33.92
CA VAL A 486 2.87 -3.80 -35.39
C VAL A 486 2.60 -5.21 -35.91
N ASP A 487 3.37 -6.20 -35.45
CA ASP A 487 3.25 -7.58 -35.91
C ASP A 487 1.93 -8.20 -35.43
N ARG A 488 1.56 -8.03 -34.15
CA ARG A 488 0.27 -8.53 -33.63
C ARG A 488 -0.92 -7.84 -34.28
N ALA A 489 -0.84 -6.54 -34.52
CA ALA A 489 -1.89 -5.79 -35.21
C ALA A 489 -2.09 -6.29 -36.63
N SER A 490 -1.00 -6.59 -37.35
CA SER A 490 -1.08 -7.17 -38.71
C SER A 490 -1.77 -8.53 -38.72
N LEU A 491 -1.46 -9.39 -37.73
CA LEU A 491 -2.10 -10.69 -37.56
C LEU A 491 -3.59 -10.54 -37.23
N CYS A 492 -3.94 -9.63 -36.32
CA CYS A 492 -5.33 -9.34 -35.94
C CYS A 492 -6.14 -8.83 -37.13
N LEU A 493 -5.58 -7.94 -37.95
CA LEU A 493 -6.23 -7.42 -39.16
C LEU A 493 -6.42 -8.51 -40.21
N ALA A 494 -5.41 -9.36 -40.42
CA ALA A 494 -5.51 -10.51 -41.33
C ALA A 494 -6.58 -11.49 -40.85
N TRP A 495 -6.59 -11.82 -39.56
CA TRP A 495 -7.61 -12.68 -38.96
C TRP A 495 -9.02 -12.11 -39.13
N TRP A 496 -9.20 -10.82 -38.80
CA TRP A 496 -10.48 -10.12 -38.92
C TRP A 496 -10.98 -10.04 -40.35
N GLY A 497 -10.10 -9.73 -41.31
CA GLY A 497 -10.47 -9.43 -42.69
C GLY A 497 -10.53 -10.64 -43.63
N THR A 498 -9.59 -11.57 -43.53
CA THR A 498 -9.43 -12.64 -44.53
C THR A 498 -9.56 -14.05 -43.96
N ARG A 499 -9.59 -14.24 -42.63
CA ARG A 499 -9.64 -15.57 -42.00
C ARG A 499 -10.91 -15.83 -41.18
N GLY A 500 -12.01 -15.16 -41.49
CA GLY A 500 -13.30 -15.48 -40.87
C GLY A 500 -13.54 -14.83 -39.51
N GLY A 501 -12.62 -13.98 -39.01
CA GLY A 501 -12.75 -13.39 -37.68
C GLY A 501 -13.96 -12.46 -37.54
N ARG A 502 -14.30 -11.73 -38.61
CA ARG A 502 -15.53 -10.93 -38.67
C ARG A 502 -16.77 -11.80 -38.54
N GLU A 503 -16.80 -12.95 -39.23
CA GLU A 503 -17.90 -13.89 -39.21
C GLU A 503 -18.08 -14.52 -37.83
N ALA A 504 -16.97 -14.93 -37.20
CA ALA A 504 -16.95 -15.54 -35.88
C ALA A 504 -17.51 -14.64 -34.77
N VAL A 505 -17.39 -13.31 -34.92
CA VAL A 505 -17.80 -12.33 -33.89
C VAL A 505 -19.09 -11.60 -34.23
N ALA A 506 -19.34 -11.27 -35.51
CA ALA A 506 -20.45 -10.42 -35.93
C ALA A 506 -21.75 -11.17 -36.29
N TYR A 507 -21.71 -12.46 -36.60
CA TYR A 507 -22.87 -13.20 -37.14
C TYR A 507 -23.60 -14.08 -36.11
N ARG A 508 -23.58 -13.70 -34.82
CA ARG A 508 -24.42 -14.35 -33.81
C ARG A 508 -25.92 -14.16 -34.09
N ASP A 509 -26.31 -12.97 -34.56
CA ASP A 509 -27.72 -12.61 -34.81
C ASP A 509 -28.30 -13.26 -36.07
N VAL A 510 -27.47 -13.63 -37.05
CA VAL A 510 -27.96 -14.18 -38.33
C VAL A 510 -28.30 -15.66 -38.21
N ILE A 511 -27.56 -16.43 -37.41
CA ILE A 511 -27.78 -17.87 -37.26
C ILE A 511 -29.01 -18.17 -36.37
N GLU A 512 -29.34 -17.30 -35.40
CA GLU A 512 -30.56 -17.44 -34.60
C GLU A 512 -31.83 -16.96 -35.33
N GLN A 513 -31.72 -16.03 -36.30
CA GLN A 513 -32.86 -15.55 -37.09
C GLN A 513 -33.08 -16.35 -38.39
N GLU A 514 -32.03 -16.85 -39.03
CA GLU A 514 -32.11 -17.68 -40.23
C GLU A 514 -31.84 -19.13 -39.86
N GLY A 515 -32.89 -19.82 -39.40
CA GLY A 515 -32.82 -21.24 -39.07
C GLY A 515 -32.19 -22.04 -40.22
N ALA A 516 -31.07 -22.70 -39.91
CA ALA A 516 -30.42 -23.79 -40.65
C ALA A 516 -30.85 -23.95 -42.13
N LEU A 517 -30.51 -22.99 -43.00
CA LEU A 517 -30.67 -23.16 -44.44
C LEU A 517 -29.43 -23.86 -45.01
N MET A 518 -29.52 -25.20 -45.05
CA MET A 518 -28.62 -26.07 -45.79
C MET A 518 -28.63 -25.68 -47.27
N SER A 519 -27.57 -25.01 -47.75
CA SER A 519 -27.36 -24.79 -49.18
C SER A 519 -26.99 -26.10 -49.87
N GLY A 520 -28.00 -26.80 -50.40
CA GLY A 520 -27.76 -28.07 -51.11
C GLY A 520 -28.94 -28.64 -51.90
N ALA A 521 -30.01 -27.88 -52.16
CA ALA A 521 -31.12 -28.36 -52.99
C ALA A 521 -31.18 -27.59 -54.31
N LEU A 522 -30.69 -28.21 -55.39
CA LEU A 522 -30.94 -27.80 -56.77
C LEU A 522 -32.45 -27.85 -57.02
N MET A 523 -33.05 -26.71 -57.38
CA MET A 523 -34.44 -26.66 -57.86
C MET A 523 -34.52 -27.29 -59.25
N GLU A 524 -35.23 -28.41 -59.36
CA GLU A 524 -35.66 -28.97 -60.64
C GLU A 524 -36.62 -28.02 -61.36
N GLN A 525 -36.28 -27.69 -62.60
CA GLN A 525 -37.16 -27.01 -63.54
C GLN A 525 -38.40 -27.87 -63.83
N THR A 526 -39.60 -27.31 -63.61
CA THR A 526 -40.80 -27.85 -64.26
C THR A 526 -41.53 -26.75 -65.01
N LYS A 527 -41.76 -27.01 -66.30
CA LYS A 527 -42.43 -26.18 -67.30
C LYS A 527 -43.88 -25.89 -66.94
N LEU A 528 -44.34 -24.70 -67.33
CA LEU A 528 -45.57 -24.50 -68.11
C LEU A 528 -45.34 -23.37 -69.11
#